data_AF-A0AAW2Q262-F1
#
_entry.id   AF-A0AAW2Q262-F1
#
_cell.length_a   1.000
_cell.length_b   1.000
_cell.length_c   1.000
_cell.angle_alpha   90.00
_cell.angle_beta   90.00
_cell.angle_gamma   90.00
#
_symmetry.space_group_name_H-M   'P 1'
#
loop_
_entity.id
_entity.type
_entity.pdbx_description
1 polymer ?
#
loop_
_entity_poly.entity_id
_entity_poly.type
_entity_poly.pdbx_seq_one_letter_code
_entity_poly.pdbx_strand_id
1 'polypeptide(L)'
;MCMSSEYMFLTIVIPGPSHPKRLIDVYMEPLIEELQNLWHVGILTRDSARDETFTMRAALMWTMNDLPVYGMVFGWSFVGVMRCSVCMEVTRAFYL
;
A
#
# COMPACT_ATOMS: atom_id res chain seq x y z
N MET A 1 -9.66 -14.87 -5.25
CA MET A 1 -10.16 -14.14 -4.07
C MET A 1 -9.34 -12.87 -3.82
N CYS A 2 -8.00 -12.95 -3.77
CA CYS A 2 -7.11 -11.84 -3.43
C CYS A 2 -6.97 -10.70 -4.47
N MET A 3 -7.49 -10.87 -5.69
CA MET A 3 -7.36 -9.94 -6.81
C MET A 3 -8.69 -9.73 -7.57
N SER A 4 -9.83 -10.01 -6.93
CA SER A 4 -11.09 -9.60 -7.54
C SER A 4 -11.17 -8.08 -7.52
N SER A 5 -11.57 -7.46 -8.63
CA SER A 5 -11.66 -6.00 -8.75
C SER A 5 -12.53 -5.36 -7.66
N GLU A 6 -13.53 -6.09 -7.19
CA GLU A 6 -14.45 -5.70 -6.12
C GLU A 6 -13.76 -5.47 -4.77
N TYR A 7 -12.56 -6.04 -4.56
CA TYR A 7 -11.79 -5.92 -3.31
C TYR A 7 -10.48 -5.15 -3.50
N MET A 8 -10.24 -4.54 -4.67
CA MET A 8 -9.07 -3.73 -4.94
C MET A 8 -9.39 -2.25 -4.79
N PHE A 9 -8.78 -1.61 -3.80
CA PHE A 9 -8.87 -0.17 -3.59
C PHE A 9 -7.57 0.50 -4.03
N LEU A 10 -7.68 1.46 -4.94
CA LEU A 10 -6.57 2.30 -5.32
C LEU A 10 -6.39 3.38 -4.24
N THR A 11 -5.32 3.29 -3.47
CA THR A 11 -5.06 4.22 -2.36
C THR A 11 -4.22 5.42 -2.79
N ILE A 12 -3.17 5.21 -3.59
CA ILE A 12 -2.22 6.26 -3.97
C ILE A 12 -1.82 6.09 -5.44
N VAL A 13 -1.77 7.20 -6.16
CA VAL A 13 -1.15 7.31 -7.49
C VAL A 13 0.01 8.29 -7.39
N ILE A 14 1.22 7.82 -7.67
CA ILE A 14 2.41 8.68 -7.67
C ILE A 14 2.64 9.21 -9.10
N PRO A 15 2.50 10.53 -9.35
CA PRO A 15 2.82 11.10 -10.64
C PRO A 15 4.34 11.04 -10.87
N GLY A 16 4.77 10.32 -11.91
CA GLY A 16 6.19 10.02 -12.17
C GLY A 16 7.14 11.24 -12.13
N PRO A 17 6.88 12.33 -12.88
CA PRO A 17 7.78 13.49 -12.92
C PRO A 17 7.86 14.25 -11.59
N SER A 18 6.78 14.23 -10.81
CA SER A 18 6.61 15.00 -9.58
C SER A 18 6.46 14.09 -8.36
N HIS A 19 7.19 12.97 -8.35
CA HIS A 19 7.05 11.99 -7.27
C HIS A 19 7.51 12.59 -5.93
N PRO A 20 6.78 12.29 -4.83
CA PRO A 20 7.02 12.91 -3.53
C PRO A 20 8.34 12.49 -2.87
N LYS A 21 9.06 11.49 -3.42
CA LYS A 21 10.32 10.95 -2.88
C LYS A 21 10.20 10.64 -1.39
N ARG A 22 10.74 11.57 -0.58
CA ARG A 22 10.86 11.51 0.87
C ARG A 22 9.60 11.94 1.61
N LEU A 23 8.61 12.50 0.91
CA LEU A 23 7.35 12.97 1.49
C LEU A 23 6.24 11.93 1.40
N ILE A 24 6.51 10.73 0.88
CA ILE A 24 5.49 9.68 0.69
C ILE A 24 4.82 9.28 2.01
N ASP A 25 5.57 9.34 3.10
CA ASP A 25 5.10 9.15 4.48
C ASP A 25 4.01 10.16 4.86
N VAL A 26 4.20 11.45 4.53
CA VAL A 26 3.20 12.51 4.75
C VAL A 26 1.93 12.25 3.94
N TYR A 27 2.05 11.75 2.71
CA TYR A 27 0.89 11.39 1.90
C TYR A 27 0.16 10.13 2.41
N MET A 28 0.87 9.23 3.10
CA MET A 28 0.29 8.00 3.66
C MET A 28 -0.31 8.18 5.05
N GLU A 29 0.08 9.21 5.78
CA GLU A 29 -0.40 9.48 7.14
C GLU A 29 -1.93 9.40 7.27
N PRO A 30 -2.75 10.05 6.40
CA PRO A 30 -4.20 9.97 6.51
C PRO A 30 -4.73 8.53 6.34
N LEU A 31 -4.16 7.79 5.38
CA LEU A 31 -4.55 6.39 5.13
C LEU A 31 -4.21 5.51 6.34
N ILE A 32 -3.05 5.71 6.95
CA ILE A 32 -2.62 4.96 8.13
C ILE A 32 -3.55 5.26 9.30
N GLU A 33 -3.91 6.52 9.52
CA GLU A 33 -4.88 6.92 10.57
C GLU A 33 -6.25 6.28 10.36
N GLU A 34 -6.76 6.28 9.12
CA GLU A 34 -8.04 5.64 8.79
C GLU A 34 -8.00 4.12 9.05
N LEU A 35 -6.91 3.44 8.65
CA LEU A 35 -6.73 2.01 8.90
C LEU A 35 -6.64 1.69 10.39
N GLN A 36 -5.95 2.53 11.17
CA GLN A 36 -5.89 2.38 12.63
C GLN A 36 -7.26 2.57 13.27
N ASN A 37 -8.02 3.58 12.83
CA ASN A 37 -9.38 3.82 13.31
C ASN A 37 -10.31 2.65 12.98
N LEU A 38 -10.25 2.13 11.75
CA LEU A 38 -11.01 0.96 11.31
C LEU A 38 -10.69 -0.30 12.13
N TRP A 39 -9.43 -0.48 12.54
CA TRP A 39 -9.01 -1.63 13.33
C TRP A 39 -9.39 -1.51 14.81
N HIS A 40 -9.08 -0.37 15.44
CA HIS A 40 -9.21 -0.18 16.88
C HIS A 40 -10.62 0.21 17.32
N VAL A 41 -11.26 1.13 16.59
CA VAL A 41 -12.59 1.67 16.90
C VAL A 41 -13.63 0.92 16.08
N GLY A 42 -13.42 0.85 14.76
CA GLY A 42 -14.41 0.42 13.77
C GLY A 42 -15.34 1.56 13.37
N ILE A 43 -16.13 1.33 12.32
CA ILE A 43 -17.09 2.31 11.78
C ILE A 43 -18.49 1.69 11.67
N LEU A 44 -19.51 2.46 12.05
CA LEU A 44 -20.90 2.04 11.93
C LEU A 44 -21.28 1.95 10.45
N THR A 45 -21.57 0.75 9.97
CA THR A 45 -21.83 0.45 8.55
C THR A 45 -23.16 -0.27 8.41
N ARG A 46 -23.91 0.05 7.36
CA ARG A 46 -25.17 -0.60 7.04
C ARG A 46 -24.94 -1.73 6.04
N ASP A 47 -25.31 -2.95 6.41
CA ASP A 47 -25.36 -4.09 5.51
C ASP A 47 -26.60 -3.97 4.62
N SER A 48 -26.42 -3.74 3.32
CA SER A 48 -27.54 -3.64 2.37
C SER A 48 -28.25 -4.97 2.13
N ALA A 49 -27.59 -6.11 2.34
CA ALA A 49 -28.19 -7.42 2.13
C ALA A 49 -29.09 -7.83 3.30
N ARG A 50 -28.75 -7.41 4.51
CA ARG A 50 -29.47 -7.75 5.76
C ARG A 50 -30.31 -6.60 6.31
N ASP A 51 -30.17 -5.41 5.74
CA ASP A 51 -30.80 -4.17 6.19
C ASP A 51 -30.47 -3.76 7.64
N GLU A 52 -29.36 -4.28 8.16
CA GLU A 52 -28.94 -4.10 9.55
C GLU A 52 -27.73 -3.18 9.64
N THR A 53 -27.55 -2.54 10.80
CA THR A 53 -26.39 -1.71 11.07
C THR A 53 -25.46 -2.43 12.04
N PHE A 54 -24.18 -2.50 11.71
CA PHE A 54 -23.16 -3.15 12.55
C PHE A 54 -21.87 -2.33 12.58
N THR A 55 -21.04 -2.56 13.59
CA THR A 55 -19.71 -1.97 13.66
C THR A 55 -18.76 -2.79 12.80
N MET A 56 -18.39 -2.24 11.64
CA MET A 56 -17.41 -2.85 10.75
C MET A 56 -16.00 -2.54 11.25
N ARG A 57 -15.15 -3.56 11.26
CA ARG A 57 -13.69 -3.42 11.42
C ARG A 57 -13.00 -3.99 10.20
N ALA A 58 -11.91 -3.36 9.80
CA ALA A 58 -11.12 -3.77 8.65
C ALA A 58 -9.63 -3.77 9.00
N ALA A 59 -8.88 -4.64 8.32
CA ALA A 59 -7.43 -4.71 8.41
C ALA A 59 -6.84 -4.80 6.99
N LEU A 60 -5.69 -4.16 6.80
CA LEU A 60 -4.91 -4.29 5.58
C LEU A 60 -4.05 -5.55 5.66
N MET A 61 -4.22 -6.48 4.71
CA MET A 61 -3.38 -7.69 4.64
C MET A 61 -2.10 -7.50 3.84
N TRP A 62 -2.22 -6.95 2.62
CA TRP A 62 -1.07 -6.71 1.74
C TRP A 62 -1.33 -5.52 0.80
N THR A 63 -0.26 -4.85 0.40
CA THR A 63 -0.27 -3.81 -0.63
C THR A 63 0.38 -4.35 -1.91
N MET A 64 -0.25 -4.14 -3.06
CA MET A 64 0.37 -4.40 -4.36
C MET A 64 1.00 -3.10 -4.86
N ASN A 65 2.32 -3.11 -5.01
CA ASN A 65 3.08 -1.94 -5.43
C ASN A 65 3.91 -2.31 -6.66
N ASP A 66 4.09 -1.37 -7.58
CA ASP A 66 5.12 -1.50 -8.60
C ASP A 66 6.52 -1.30 -7.96
N LEU A 67 7.58 -1.62 -8.70
CA LEU A 67 8.95 -1.52 -8.17
C LEU A 67 9.29 -0.09 -7.67
N PRO A 68 9.00 0.99 -8.41
CA PRO A 68 9.26 2.34 -7.93
C PRO A 68 8.56 2.67 -6.60
N VAL A 69 7.26 2.39 -6.48
CA VAL A 69 6.49 2.65 -5.26
C VAL A 69 7.01 1.77 -4.13
N TYR A 70 7.29 0.49 -4.38
CA TYR A 70 7.86 -0.41 -3.38
C TYR A 70 9.14 0.17 -2.74
N GLY A 71 9.97 0.85 -3.54
CA GLY A 71 11.20 1.46 -3.04
C GLY A 71 10.95 2.67 -2.16
N MET A 72 9.95 3.47 -2.51
CA MET A 72 9.56 4.64 -1.75
C MET A 72 8.88 4.26 -0.42
N VAL A 73 8.00 3.26 -0.42
CA VAL A 73 7.22 2.86 0.77
C VAL A 73 8.06 2.01 1.73
N PHE A 74 8.82 1.06 1.22
CA PHE A 74 9.55 0.09 2.05
C PHE A 74 11.03 0.44 2.23
N GLY A 75 11.45 1.64 1.80
CA GLY A 75 12.83 2.10 1.92
C GLY A 75 13.84 1.31 1.07
N TRP A 76 13.38 0.65 0.00
CA TRP A 76 14.23 -0.15 -0.87
C TRP A 76 14.89 0.72 -1.95
N SER A 77 16.23 0.70 -2.02
CA SER A 77 16.95 1.46 -3.06
C SER A 77 16.98 0.66 -4.37
N PHE A 78 16.23 1.12 -5.38
CA PHE A 78 16.37 0.65 -6.77
C PHE A 78 17.53 1.31 -7.51
N VAL A 79 18.25 2.23 -6.86
CA VAL A 79 19.45 2.89 -7.38
C VAL A 79 20.67 2.18 -6.80
N GLY A 80 21.41 1.42 -7.62
CA GLY A 80 22.63 0.70 -7.23
C GLY A 80 22.57 -0.83 -7.41
N VAL A 81 23.42 -1.56 -6.67
CA VAL A 81 23.69 -3.01 -6.83
C VAL A 81 22.53 -3.91 -6.35
N MET A 82 21.62 -3.41 -5.51
CA MET A 82 20.52 -4.18 -4.91
C MET A 82 19.16 -3.94 -5.60
N ARG A 83 19.07 -4.15 -6.93
CA ARG A 83 17.81 -3.95 -7.68
C ARG A 83 16.76 -5.05 -7.45
N CYS A 84 17.15 -6.27 -7.07
CA CYS A 84 16.20 -7.38 -6.88
C CYS A 84 15.85 -7.53 -5.38
N SER A 85 14.60 -7.22 -5.00
CA SER A 85 14.10 -7.40 -3.62
C SER A 85 14.03 -8.88 -3.19
N VAL A 86 14.00 -9.81 -4.16
CA VAL A 86 13.98 -11.27 -3.91
C VAL A 86 15.39 -11.85 -3.81
N CYS A 87 16.33 -11.30 -4.57
CA CYS A 87 17.65 -11.87 -4.78
C CYS A 87 18.73 -11.19 -3.93
N MET A 88 18.45 -9.99 -3.43
CA MET A 88 19.34 -9.16 -2.60
C MET A 88 20.77 -9.08 -3.18
N GLU A 89 21.79 -9.49 -2.42
CA GLU A 89 23.21 -9.43 -2.83
C GLU A 89 23.62 -10.55 -3.82
N VAL A 90 22.76 -11.55 -4.05
CA VAL A 90 23.12 -12.76 -4.82
C VAL A 90 23.01 -12.54 -6.34
N THR A 91 22.60 -11.35 -6.78
CA THR A 91 22.46 -11.03 -8.21
C THR A 91 23.61 -10.21 -8.77
N ARG A 92 24.18 -10.70 -9.89
CA ARG A 92 24.94 -9.90 -10.86
C ARG A 92 23.99 -8.95 -11.60
N ALA A 93 23.46 -7.95 -10.90
CA ALA A 93 22.63 -6.94 -11.53
C ALA A 93 23.50 -6.13 -12.52
N PHE A 94 23.22 -6.28 -13.82
CA PHE A 94 23.86 -5.45 -14.84
C PHE A 94 23.36 -4.02 -14.73
N TYR A 95 24.28 -3.05 -14.83
CA TYR A 95 23.93 -1.65 -15.02
C TYR A 95 23.30 -1.53 -16.43
N LEU A 96 21.99 -1.26 -16.47
CA LEU A 96 21.31 -0.67 -17.63
C LEU A 96 21.40 0.84 -17.52
#